data_AF-Q7QGN9-F1
#
_entry.id   AF-Q7QGN9-F1
#
_cell.length_a   1.000
_cell.length_b   1.000
_cell.length_c   1.000
_cell.angle_alpha   90.00
_cell.angle_beta   90.00
_cell.angle_gamma   90.00
#
_symmetry.space_group_name_H-M   'P 1'
#
loop_
_entity.id
_entity.type
_entity.pdbx_description
1 polymer ?
#
loop_
_entity_poly.entity_id
_entity_poly.type
_entity_poly.pdbx_seq_one_letter_code
_entity_poly.pdbx_strand_id
1 'polypeptide(L)'
;MESSSTAMDDDPFLTIHRQMQTICTAGFNRMRDLWDEMFDTNLCLAYAERLPDHMTAFFEEVYQESNQRRERFVEEIAELKQEALDLQRLLGEQQQGLPAGIESRPLFDQRAALDASLEQMRQKLSQRHEIID
;
A
#
# COMPACT_ATOMS: atom_id res chain seq x y z
N MET A 1 -9.22 30.68 33.50
CA MET A 1 -8.47 30.39 32.27
C MET A 1 -7.57 29.22 32.58
N GLU A 2 -7.94 28.05 32.08
CA GLU A 2 -7.04 26.92 31.81
C GLU A 2 -7.86 25.96 30.96
N SER A 3 -7.93 26.31 29.68
CA SER A 3 -8.22 25.32 28.64
C SER A 3 -6.99 24.42 28.55
N SER A 4 -7.15 23.10 28.58
CA SER A 4 -6.55 22.23 27.58
C SER A 4 -6.86 20.77 27.84
N SER A 5 -7.07 20.05 26.73
CA SER A 5 -6.83 18.61 26.56
C SER A 5 -8.02 17.67 26.67
N THR A 6 -8.89 17.72 25.65
CA THR A 6 -9.58 16.51 25.12
C THR A 6 -9.88 16.72 23.64
N ALA A 7 -8.83 16.75 22.83
CA ALA A 7 -8.92 16.45 21.41
C ALA A 7 -7.76 15.49 21.12
N MET A 8 -7.88 14.26 21.61
CA MET A 8 -7.16 13.15 20.98
C MET A 8 -7.76 13.05 19.59
N ASP A 9 -6.96 13.39 18.57
CA ASP A 9 -7.24 13.00 17.19
C ASP A 9 -7.59 11.51 17.19
N ASP A 10 -8.86 11.19 16.92
CA ASP A 10 -9.29 9.82 16.67
C ASP A 10 -8.62 9.37 15.37
N ASP A 11 -7.57 8.56 15.48
CA ASP A 11 -6.90 7.94 14.33
C ASP A 11 -7.98 7.28 13.43
N PRO A 12 -8.10 7.68 12.15
CA PRO A 12 -9.12 7.15 11.26
C PRO A 12 -9.02 5.63 11.11
N PHE A 13 -7.81 5.06 11.21
CA PHE A 13 -7.63 3.60 11.18
C PHE A 13 -8.20 2.92 12.43
N LEU A 14 -8.07 3.53 13.60
CA LEU A 14 -8.71 3.02 14.83
C LEU A 14 -10.24 3.06 14.71
N THR A 15 -10.78 4.12 14.11
CA THR A 15 -12.22 4.25 13.87
C THR A 15 -12.72 3.15 12.93
N ILE A 16 -12.04 2.93 11.80
CA ILE A 16 -12.37 1.87 10.84
C ILE A 16 -12.25 0.49 11.48
N HIS A 17 -11.18 0.24 12.24
CA HIS A 17 -10.97 -1.02 12.93
C HIS A 17 -12.12 -1.32 13.92
N ARG A 18 -12.56 -0.33 14.69
CA ARG A 18 -13.71 -0.47 15.60
C ARG A 18 -15.02 -0.77 14.84
N GLN A 19 -15.22 -0.14 13.67
CA GLN A 19 -16.37 -0.46 12.81
C GLN A 19 -16.32 -1.91 12.31
N MET A 20 -15.15 -2.40 11.87
CA MET A 20 -14.98 -3.79 11.45
C MET A 20 -15.32 -4.77 12.57
N GLN A 21 -14.85 -4.52 13.80
CA GLN A 21 -15.18 -5.34 14.97
C GLN A 21 -16.69 -5.38 15.24
N THR A 22 -17.37 -4.23 15.10
CA THR A 22 -18.81 -4.11 15.29
C THR A 22 -19.57 -4.95 14.26
N ILE A 23 -19.19 -4.85 12.98
CA ILE A 23 -19.79 -5.61 11.87
C ILE A 23 -19.58 -7.11 12.09
N CYS A 24 -18.35 -7.54 12.41
CA CYS A 24 -18.04 -8.95 12.64
C CYS A 24 -18.83 -9.52 13.81
N THR A 25 -18.95 -8.77 14.91
CA THR A 25 -19.72 -9.18 16.09
C THR A 25 -21.20 -9.33 15.78
N ALA A 26 -21.80 -8.33 15.11
CA ALA A 26 -23.21 -8.38 14.73
C ALA A 26 -23.50 -9.51 13.73
N GLY A 27 -22.61 -9.71 12.75
CA GLY A 27 -22.71 -10.80 11.78
C GLY A 27 -22.61 -12.17 12.43
N PHE A 28 -21.65 -12.37 13.33
CA PHE A 28 -21.50 -13.61 14.09
C PHE A 28 -22.75 -13.93 14.91
N ASN A 29 -23.25 -12.98 15.69
CA ASN A 29 -24.44 -13.19 16.52
C ASN A 29 -25.66 -13.57 15.67
N ARG A 30 -25.86 -12.90 14.52
CA ARG A 30 -26.96 -13.23 13.59
C ARG A 30 -26.83 -14.65 13.02
N MET A 31 -25.62 -15.09 12.68
CA MET A 31 -25.40 -16.47 12.21
C MET A 31 -25.66 -17.48 13.32
N ARG A 32 -25.17 -17.21 14.54
CA ARG A 32 -25.39 -18.07 15.70
C ARG A 32 -26.87 -18.22 16.01
N ASP A 33 -27.61 -17.11 16.08
CA ASP A 33 -29.05 -17.14 16.39
C ASP A 33 -29.81 -17.98 15.33
N LEU A 34 -29.45 -17.87 14.05
CA LEU A 34 -30.02 -18.71 12.99
C LEU A 34 -29.65 -20.19 13.13
N TRP A 35 -28.41 -20.50 13.50
CA TRP A 35 -27.98 -21.89 13.71
C TRP A 35 -28.67 -22.51 14.92
N ASP A 36 -28.87 -21.76 16.00
CA ASP A 36 -29.55 -22.23 17.21
C ASP A 36 -31.02 -22.60 16.94
N GLU A 37 -31.66 -22.02 15.92
CA GLU A 37 -32.99 -22.42 15.46
C GLU A 37 -32.98 -23.75 14.68
N MET A 38 -31.86 -24.10 14.05
CA MET A 38 -31.78 -25.20 13.06
C MET A 38 -31.03 -26.44 13.56
N PHE A 39 -30.06 -26.26 14.47
CA PHE A 39 -29.04 -27.26 14.79
C PHE A 39 -28.83 -27.41 16.29
N ASP A 40 -28.24 -28.54 16.70
CA ASP A 40 -27.77 -28.72 18.07
C ASP A 40 -26.47 -27.95 18.33
N THR A 41 -26.13 -27.80 19.61
CA THR A 41 -24.97 -27.03 20.07
C THR A 41 -23.65 -27.51 19.49
N ASN A 42 -23.46 -28.82 19.28
CA ASN A 42 -22.20 -29.35 18.76
C ASN A 42 -22.03 -28.98 17.29
N LEU A 43 -23.12 -29.06 16.52
CA LEU A 43 -23.10 -28.67 15.12
C LEU A 43 -22.96 -27.14 14.95
N CYS A 44 -23.63 -26.34 15.78
CA CYS A 44 -23.41 -24.88 15.84
C CYS A 44 -21.94 -24.54 16.11
N LEU A 45 -21.32 -25.21 17.10
CA LEU A 45 -19.92 -25.01 17.43
C LEU A 45 -19.00 -25.38 16.26
N ALA A 46 -19.23 -26.52 15.60
CA ALA A 46 -18.45 -26.94 14.45
C ALA A 46 -18.55 -25.95 13.27
N TYR A 47 -19.69 -25.28 13.07
CA TYR A 47 -19.79 -24.20 12.08
C TYR A 47 -19.05 -22.94 12.53
N ALA A 48 -19.17 -22.54 13.79
CA ALA A 48 -18.50 -21.38 14.35
C ALA A 48 -16.96 -21.51 14.30
N GLU A 49 -16.42 -22.70 14.59
CA GLU A 49 -14.98 -22.98 14.57
C GLU A 49 -14.33 -22.76 13.20
N ARG A 50 -15.10 -22.80 12.11
CA ARG A 50 -14.59 -22.59 10.75
C ARG A 50 -14.58 -21.12 10.33
N LEU A 51 -15.33 -20.25 11.02
CA LEU A 51 -15.40 -18.83 10.68
C LEU A 51 -14.05 -18.09 10.80
N PRO A 52 -13.21 -18.33 11.83
CA PRO A 52 -11.89 -17.74 11.92
C PRO A 52 -10.99 -18.07 10.72
N ASP A 53 -11.04 -19.31 10.21
CA ASP A 53 -10.26 -19.71 9.03
C ASP A 53 -10.69 -18.93 7.80
N HIS A 54 -12.01 -18.74 7.61
CA HIS A 54 -12.54 -17.92 6.52
C HIS A 54 -12.10 -16.46 6.61
N MET A 55 -12.14 -15.87 7.80
CA MET A 55 -11.67 -14.50 8.03
C MET A 55 -10.16 -14.37 7.79
N THR A 56 -9.39 -15.37 8.21
CA THR A 56 -7.94 -15.43 8.00
C THR A 56 -7.62 -15.48 6.51
N ALA A 57 -8.30 -16.36 5.76
CA ALA A 57 -8.12 -16.47 4.32
C ALA A 57 -8.43 -15.15 3.60
N PHE A 58 -9.53 -14.47 3.97
CA PHE A 58 -9.87 -13.17 3.41
C PHE A 58 -8.77 -12.12 3.61
N PHE A 59 -8.23 -11.97 4.83
CA PHE A 59 -7.17 -11.00 5.10
C PHE A 59 -5.86 -11.38 4.42
N GLU A 60 -5.53 -12.67 4.37
CA GLU A 60 -4.34 -13.16 3.67
C GLU A 60 -4.43 -12.83 2.17
N GLU A 61 -5.58 -13.04 1.52
CA GLU A 61 -5.78 -12.69 0.11
C GLU A 61 -5.55 -11.19 -0.14
N VAL A 62 -6.14 -10.31 0.68
CA VAL A 62 -5.96 -8.86 0.57
C VAL A 62 -4.50 -8.46 0.81
N TYR A 63 -3.84 -9.11 1.76
CA TYR A 63 -2.43 -8.89 2.03
C TYR A 63 -1.56 -9.32 0.83
N GLN A 64 -1.77 -10.52 0.30
CA GLN A 64 -1.04 -11.04 -0.85
C GLN A 64 -1.20 -10.16 -2.08
N GLU A 65 -2.42 -9.71 -2.38
CA GLU A 65 -2.65 -8.77 -3.49
C GLU A 65 -1.89 -7.44 -3.28
N SER A 66 -1.93 -6.91 -2.06
CA SER A 66 -1.22 -5.69 -1.69
C SER A 66 0.30 -5.87 -1.76
N ASN A 67 0.80 -7.04 -1.36
CA ASN A 67 2.21 -7.42 -1.41
C ASN A 67 2.71 -7.52 -2.85
N GLN A 68 1.95 -8.17 -3.74
CA GLN A 68 2.26 -8.26 -5.16
C GLN A 68 2.27 -6.88 -5.84
N ARG A 69 1.36 -5.98 -5.46
CA ARG A 69 1.39 -4.57 -5.91
C ARG A 69 2.66 -3.87 -5.43
N ARG A 70 3.06 -4.07 -4.17
CA ARG A 70 4.30 -3.52 -3.60
C ARG A 70 5.53 -4.02 -4.37
N GLU A 71 5.60 -5.31 -4.66
CA GLU A 71 6.71 -5.92 -5.42
C GLU A 71 6.84 -5.30 -6.81
N ARG A 72 5.73 -5.12 -7.53
CA ARG A 72 5.73 -4.41 -8.82
C ARG A 72 6.28 -2.98 -8.69
N PHE A 73 5.89 -2.22 -7.66
CA PHE A 73 6.49 -0.89 -7.45
C PHE A 73 8.00 -0.97 -7.22
N VAL A 74 8.48 -1.95 -6.45
CA VAL A 74 9.91 -2.12 -6.18
C VAL A 74 10.68 -2.45 -7.46
N GLU A 75 10.14 -3.33 -8.31
CA GLU A 75 10.71 -3.67 -9.61
C GLU A 75 10.75 -2.45 -10.54
N GLU A 76 9.62 -1.75 -10.72
CA GLU A 76 9.54 -0.53 -11.53
C GLU A 76 10.53 0.54 -11.04
N ILE A 77 10.62 0.77 -9.73
CA ILE A 77 11.58 1.72 -9.15
C ILE A 77 13.03 1.31 -9.45
N ALA A 78 13.34 0.02 -9.39
CA ALA A 78 14.69 -0.48 -9.70
C ALA A 78 15.04 -0.25 -11.17
N GLU A 79 14.10 -0.51 -12.08
CA GLU A 79 14.26 -0.24 -13.52
C GLU A 79 14.46 1.25 -13.80
N LEU A 80 13.63 2.12 -13.20
CA LEU A 80 13.75 3.57 -13.36
C LEU A 80 15.08 4.11 -12.79
N LYS A 81 15.54 3.57 -11.66
CA LYS A 81 16.87 3.92 -11.10
C LYS A 81 17.98 3.51 -12.06
N GLN A 82 17.89 2.33 -12.65
CA GLN A 82 18.88 1.86 -13.63
C GLN A 82 18.89 2.75 -14.88
N GLU A 83 17.72 3.08 -15.42
CA GLU A 83 17.63 4.00 -16.55
C GLU A 83 18.21 5.38 -16.21
N ALA A 84 17.94 5.88 -15.00
CA ALA A 84 18.47 7.17 -14.55
C ALA A 84 20.00 7.17 -14.55
N LEU A 85 20.63 6.08 -14.10
CA LEU A 85 22.08 5.92 -14.14
C LEU A 85 22.62 5.88 -15.58
N ASP A 86 21.91 5.22 -16.50
CA ASP A 86 22.30 5.15 -17.90
C ASP A 86 22.19 6.51 -18.61
N LEU A 87 21.10 7.25 -18.39
CA LEU A 87 20.94 8.60 -18.96
C LEU A 87 21.95 9.59 -18.35
N GLN A 88 22.23 9.49 -17.05
CA GLN A 88 23.30 10.27 -16.40
C GLN A 88 24.66 10.03 -17.05
N ARG A 89 24.98 8.76 -17.35
CA ARG A 89 26.22 8.39 -18.05
C ARG A 89 26.28 8.99 -19.46
N LEU A 90 25.18 8.96 -20.21
CA LEU A 90 25.10 9.57 -21.54
C LEU A 90 25.21 11.11 -21.48
N LEU A 91 24.64 11.73 -20.45
CA LEU A 91 24.74 13.17 -20.22
C LEU A 91 26.09 13.62 -19.63
N GLY A 92 26.91 12.69 -19.12
CA GLY A 92 28.12 13.00 -18.36
C GLY A 92 27.85 13.64 -16.99
N GLU A 93 26.62 13.56 -16.48
CA GLU A 93 26.17 14.17 -15.21
C GLU A 93 26.15 13.09 -14.12
N GLN A 94 27.28 12.88 -13.43
CA GLN A 94 27.45 11.72 -12.52
C GLN A 94 26.64 11.77 -11.20
N GLN A 95 25.92 12.87 -10.88
CA GLN A 95 25.34 13.08 -9.54
C GLN A 95 24.04 13.91 -9.46
N GLN A 96 23.50 14.46 -10.56
CA GLN A 96 22.39 15.42 -10.48
C GLN A 96 20.99 14.88 -10.82
N GLY A 97 20.85 13.62 -11.23
CA GLY A 97 19.60 13.11 -11.78
C GLY A 97 18.69 12.33 -10.83
N LEU A 98 19.06 12.13 -9.56
CA LEU A 98 18.21 11.40 -8.60
C LEU A 98 17.69 12.35 -7.50
N PRO A 99 16.38 12.33 -7.19
CA PRO A 99 15.81 13.15 -6.12
C PRO A 99 16.43 12.84 -4.75
N ALA A 100 16.79 13.88 -3.99
CA ALA A 100 17.31 13.71 -2.64
C ALA A 100 16.25 13.10 -1.69
N GLY A 101 16.70 12.17 -0.84
CA GLY A 101 15.84 11.50 0.16
C GLY A 101 14.76 10.62 -0.46
N ILE A 102 15.00 10.08 -1.67
CA ILE A 102 14.01 9.24 -2.34
C ILE A 102 13.72 7.95 -1.57
N GLU A 103 14.75 7.30 -1.01
CA GLU A 103 14.61 6.02 -0.30
C GLU A 103 13.69 6.08 0.93
N SER A 104 13.49 7.26 1.53
CA SER A 104 12.62 7.45 2.70
C SER A 104 11.16 7.74 2.35
N ARG A 105 10.82 7.92 1.06
CA ARG A 105 9.46 8.24 0.63
C ARG A 105 8.63 6.97 0.42
N PRO A 106 7.28 7.05 0.46
CA PRO A 106 6.42 5.95 0.01
C PRO A 106 6.75 5.52 -1.43
N LEU A 107 6.64 4.22 -1.72
CA LEU A 107 7.04 3.66 -3.04
C LEU A 107 6.35 4.35 -4.22
N PHE A 108 5.07 4.67 -4.10
CA PHE A 108 4.35 5.39 -5.14
C PHE A 108 5.00 6.76 -5.44
N ASP A 109 5.36 7.49 -4.39
CA ASP A 109 6.02 8.80 -4.51
C ASP A 109 7.45 8.68 -5.03
N GLN A 110 8.16 7.60 -4.67
CA GLN A 110 9.47 7.30 -5.23
C GLN A 110 9.38 7.11 -6.75
N ARG A 111 8.46 6.25 -7.21
CA ARG A 111 8.26 6.00 -8.64
C ARG A 111 7.95 7.29 -9.39
N ALA A 112 6.96 8.05 -8.92
CA ALA A 112 6.55 9.31 -9.54
C ALA A 112 7.69 10.34 -9.60
N ALA A 113 8.51 10.42 -8.54
CA ALA A 113 9.66 11.32 -8.52
C ALA A 113 10.77 10.89 -9.50
N LEU A 114 10.99 9.58 -9.69
CA LEU A 114 11.93 9.07 -10.69
C LEU A 114 11.44 9.32 -12.10
N ASP A 115 10.16 9.04 -12.39
CA ASP A 115 9.55 9.29 -13.70
C ASP A 115 9.71 10.76 -14.11
N ALA A 116 9.41 11.70 -13.21
CA ALA A 116 9.55 13.12 -13.46
C ALA A 116 11.01 13.53 -13.73
N SER A 117 11.97 12.92 -13.02
CA SER A 117 13.40 13.20 -13.22
C SER A 117 13.93 12.61 -14.54
N LEU A 118 13.49 11.40 -14.89
CA LEU A 118 13.83 10.74 -16.14
C LEU A 118 13.32 11.52 -17.34
N GLU A 119 12.08 12.03 -17.28
CA GLU A 119 11.54 12.86 -18.34
C GLU A 119 12.40 14.11 -18.59
N GLN A 120 12.87 14.77 -17.52
CA GLN A 120 13.80 15.90 -17.65
C GLN A 120 15.14 15.49 -18.26
N MET A 121 15.70 14.35 -17.89
CA MET A 121 16.95 13.84 -18.45
C MET A 121 16.82 13.47 -19.93
N ARG A 122 15.71 12.83 -20.31
CA ARG A 122 15.39 12.50 -21.70
C ARG A 122 15.26 13.76 -22.56
N GLN A 123 14.57 14.80 -22.06
CA GLN A 123 14.46 16.10 -22.73
C GLN A 123 15.81 16.81 -22.88
N LYS A 124 16.68 16.77 -21.87
CA LYS A 124 18.04 17.32 -21.98
C LYS A 124 18.85 16.60 -23.06
N LEU A 125 18.74 15.27 -23.14
CA LEU A 125 19.42 14.48 -24.16
C LEU A 125 18.92 14.80 -25.56
N SER A 126 17.60 14.92 -25.77
CA SER A 126 17.05 15.26 -27.08
C SER A 126 17.54 16.63 -27.56
N GLN A 127 17.55 17.63 -26.66
CA GLN A 127 18.08 18.95 -26.98
C GLN A 127 19.56 18.93 -27.37
N ARG A 128 20.40 18.11 -26.71
CA ARG A 128 21.81 17.98 -27.11
C ARG A 128 21.97 17.35 -28.49
N HIS A 129 21.13 16.39 -28.85
CA HIS A 129 21.18 15.78 -30.18
C HIS A 129 20.71 16.75 -31.28
N GLU A 130 19.69 17.57 -31.03
CA GLU A 130 19.23 18.60 -31.97
C GLU A 130 20.24 19.75 -32.21
N ILE A 131 21.19 19.97 -31.29
CA ILE A 131 22.24 20.99 -31.44
C ILE A 131 23.44 20.47 -32.24
N ILE A 132 23.58 19.15 -32.38
CA ILE A 132 24.73 18.50 -33.03
C ILE A 132 24.46 18.17 -34.51
N ASP A 133 23.20 18.17 -34.97
CA ASP A 133 22.80 18.15 -36.38
C ASP A 133 22.77 19.57 -37.00
#